data_AF-A0A2U1WSZ4-F1
#
_entry.id   AF-A0A2U1WSZ4-F1
#
_cell.length_a   1.000
_cell.length_b   1.000
_cell.length_c   1.000
_cell.angle_alpha   90.00
_cell.angle_beta   90.00
_cell.angle_gamma   90.00
#
_symmetry.space_group_name_H-M   'P 1'
#
loop_
_entity.id
_entity.type
_entity.pdbx_description
1 polymer ?
#
loop_
_entity_poly.entity_id
_entity_poly.type
_entity_poly.pdbx_seq_one_letter_code
_entity_poly.pdbx_strand_id
1 'polypeptide(L)'
;MTSSLTAQYGHKIKTAQELREILGPLPRARKAILCHGVFDIVHPGHVRHLLFAKSKADILIASLTADRHIDKGKYRPHVPQDLRALNLAAFEMVDYVVIDENDKPLTNLGIIRPDYFAKGYEYNASGQMHPKTREELEVVEGYGGQIIFTPGDIVYSSSNLINLAPPQLWLEKLLTLMDRAGIGFDDLRRTLDRMAGKRVHVVGDTIVDSYTHCAMIGGQTKTPTMSVLFENQSHYIGGAGIVAKHMKAAGAEVVFSTVLGEDPLKAFVLDGLAEAGVEVRAVIDPTRPTVNKNAIVAGGYRLLKIDTLDNRSISDSILDDLARSVRERPTDAVVFSDFRHGLFNRRTIPTLVDAIPDGVLKVADSQVASRWGNITEFKGFDLITPNEREARFALADQDSGVRPLASLLYDTAQCKLLILKLGARGVLACRTADHEALDSFFVVDSFADTVVDPVGAGDALLAYSTLAMLAGGNAVVATILGSMAAACECEFDGNIPVTPQHLMAKIDRVEREARFEENPA
;
A
#
# COMPACT_ATOMS: atom_id res chain seq x y z
N MET A 1 -16.89 13.86 22.16
CA MET A 1 -16.57 12.44 22.44
C MET A 1 -17.60 11.58 21.71
N THR A 2 -17.41 11.40 20.41
CA THR A 2 -18.17 10.41 19.62
C THR A 2 -17.66 9.04 20.03
N SER A 3 -18.51 8.18 20.59
CA SER A 3 -18.12 6.78 20.85
C SER A 3 -17.80 6.14 19.50
N SER A 4 -16.64 5.51 19.37
CA SER A 4 -16.30 4.66 18.22
C SER A 4 -17.48 3.73 17.88
N LEU A 5 -17.84 3.58 16.60
CA LEU A 5 -18.90 2.66 16.16
C LEU A 5 -18.67 1.24 16.72
N THR A 6 -17.41 0.86 16.86
CA THR A 6 -16.97 -0.38 17.52
C THR A 6 -17.43 -0.43 18.98
N ALA A 7 -17.30 0.66 19.73
CA ALA A 7 -17.77 0.72 21.12
C ALA A 7 -19.30 0.63 21.21
N GLN A 8 -20.03 1.18 20.23
CA GLN A 8 -21.48 1.18 20.23
C GLN A 8 -22.09 -0.18 19.82
N TYR A 9 -21.58 -0.80 18.75
CA TYR A 9 -22.19 -1.99 18.13
C TYR A 9 -21.35 -3.26 18.24
N GLY A 10 -20.09 -3.17 18.66
CA GLY A 10 -19.17 -4.31 18.77
C GLY A 10 -19.66 -5.41 19.70
N HIS A 11 -20.55 -5.10 20.66
CA HIS A 11 -21.17 -6.08 21.54
C HIS A 11 -22.02 -7.14 20.80
N LYS A 12 -22.45 -6.87 19.56
CA LYS A 12 -23.17 -7.84 18.70
C LYS A 12 -22.24 -8.73 17.89
N ILE A 13 -20.97 -8.38 17.74
CA ILE A 13 -19.99 -9.19 17.01
C ILE A 13 -19.50 -10.28 17.96
N LYS A 14 -19.66 -11.55 17.56
CA LYS A 14 -19.40 -12.74 18.37
C LYS A 14 -18.67 -13.82 17.56
N THR A 15 -17.91 -14.64 18.25
CA THR A 15 -17.35 -15.89 17.72
C THR A 15 -18.43 -16.97 17.63
N ALA A 16 -18.21 -17.99 16.79
CA ALA A 16 -19.14 -19.12 16.68
C ALA A 16 -19.34 -19.87 18.01
N GLN A 17 -18.29 -19.95 18.84
CA GLN A 17 -18.34 -20.57 20.18
C GLN A 17 -19.24 -19.76 21.12
N GLU A 18 -19.05 -18.44 21.22
CA GLU A 18 -19.91 -17.57 22.03
C GLU A 18 -21.37 -17.64 21.58
N LEU A 19 -21.62 -17.67 20.27
CA LEU A 19 -22.99 -17.85 19.75
C LEU A 19 -23.58 -19.19 20.15
N ARG A 20 -22.79 -20.28 20.14
CA ARG A 20 -23.25 -21.58 20.61
C ARG A 20 -23.65 -21.54 22.08
N GLU A 21 -22.88 -20.85 22.91
CA GLU A 21 -23.18 -20.66 24.34
C GLU A 21 -24.45 -19.81 24.54
N ILE A 22 -24.57 -18.70 23.82
CA ILE A 22 -25.74 -17.80 23.87
C ILE A 22 -27.03 -18.52 23.45
N LEU A 23 -26.97 -19.33 22.39
CA LEU A 23 -28.13 -20.02 21.84
C LEU A 23 -28.51 -21.30 22.62
N GLY A 24 -27.57 -21.93 23.32
CA GLY A 24 -27.79 -23.21 24.00
C GLY A 24 -28.04 -24.40 23.06
N PRO A 25 -28.42 -25.59 23.57
CA PRO A 25 -28.71 -26.77 22.76
C PRO A 25 -30.10 -26.71 22.07
N LEU A 26 -30.27 -27.51 21.03
CA LEU A 26 -31.57 -27.76 20.38
C LEU A 26 -32.36 -28.84 21.16
N PRO A 27 -33.71 -28.80 21.18
CA PRO A 27 -34.58 -27.74 20.65
C PRO A 27 -34.63 -26.52 21.58
N ARG A 28 -34.81 -25.32 21.00
CA ARG A 28 -34.79 -24.05 21.75
C ARG A 28 -36.17 -23.39 21.82
N ALA A 29 -36.38 -22.60 22.88
CA ALA A 29 -37.58 -21.77 23.01
C ALA A 29 -37.55 -20.56 22.05
N ARG A 30 -36.38 -19.94 21.86
CA ARG A 30 -36.15 -18.87 20.88
C ARG A 30 -35.39 -19.44 19.70
N LYS A 31 -36.00 -19.45 18.52
CA LYS A 31 -35.38 -20.00 17.32
C LYS A 31 -34.34 -19.05 16.76
N ALA A 32 -33.25 -19.59 16.24
CA ALA A 32 -32.20 -18.83 15.57
C ALA A 32 -32.20 -19.07 14.07
N ILE A 33 -32.02 -18.01 13.29
CA ILE A 33 -31.78 -18.07 11.84
C ILE A 33 -30.43 -17.47 11.51
N LEU A 34 -29.70 -18.10 10.59
CA LEU A 34 -28.42 -17.64 10.11
C LEU A 34 -28.49 -17.30 8.61
N CYS A 35 -28.03 -16.10 8.25
CA CYS A 35 -27.82 -15.69 6.86
C CYS A 35 -26.31 -15.61 6.59
N HIS A 36 -25.81 -16.23 5.53
CA HIS A 36 -24.39 -16.18 5.18
C HIS A 36 -24.16 -15.47 3.84
N GLY A 37 -23.12 -14.65 3.76
CA GLY A 37 -22.75 -13.98 2.51
C GLY A 37 -21.51 -13.10 2.62
N VAL A 38 -21.15 -12.43 1.53
CA VAL A 38 -20.02 -11.48 1.55
C VAL A 38 -20.44 -10.13 2.15
N PHE A 39 -21.66 -9.65 1.89
CA PHE A 39 -22.13 -8.35 2.38
C PHE A 39 -21.16 -7.18 2.11
N ASP A 40 -20.48 -7.19 0.96
CA ASP A 40 -19.45 -6.20 0.61
C ASP A 40 -20.01 -4.78 0.70
N ILE A 41 -21.09 -4.51 -0.04
CA ILE A 41 -21.91 -3.31 0.13
C ILE A 41 -23.34 -3.73 0.44
N VAL A 42 -23.87 -3.19 1.53
CA VAL A 42 -25.26 -3.43 1.91
C VAL A 42 -26.16 -2.56 1.04
N HIS A 43 -27.09 -3.21 0.34
CA HIS A 43 -28.09 -2.56 -0.50
C HIS A 43 -29.50 -3.04 -0.08
N PRO A 44 -30.59 -2.44 -0.60
CA PRO A 44 -31.95 -2.80 -0.19
C PRO A 44 -32.31 -4.29 -0.33
N GLY A 45 -31.62 -5.02 -1.21
CA GLY A 45 -31.77 -6.48 -1.34
C GLY A 45 -31.33 -7.23 -0.09
N HIS A 46 -30.15 -6.91 0.46
CA HIS A 46 -29.67 -7.47 1.73
C HIS A 46 -30.61 -7.11 2.89
N VAL A 47 -31.07 -5.86 2.95
CA VAL A 47 -32.00 -5.41 4.01
C VAL A 47 -33.30 -6.22 3.96
N ARG A 48 -33.90 -6.40 2.77
CA ARG A 48 -35.10 -7.23 2.59
C ARG A 48 -34.86 -8.70 2.96
N HIS A 49 -33.72 -9.26 2.55
CA HIS A 49 -33.34 -10.63 2.89
C HIS A 49 -33.24 -10.83 4.42
N LEU A 50 -32.53 -9.93 5.12
CA LEU A 50 -32.36 -9.97 6.57
C LEU A 50 -33.69 -9.73 7.31
N LEU A 51 -34.52 -8.79 6.87
CA LEU A 51 -35.85 -8.56 7.45
C LEU A 51 -36.75 -9.79 7.31
N PHE A 52 -36.75 -10.42 6.14
CA PHE A 52 -37.50 -11.66 5.94
C PHE A 52 -36.97 -12.77 6.83
N ALA A 53 -35.66 -12.95 6.92
CA ALA A 53 -35.06 -13.96 7.80
C ALA A 53 -35.47 -13.73 9.27
N LYS A 54 -35.35 -12.49 9.76
CA LYS A 54 -35.80 -12.11 11.12
C LYS A 54 -37.30 -12.40 11.35
N SER A 55 -38.15 -12.34 10.33
CA SER A 55 -39.57 -12.71 10.48
C SER A 55 -39.83 -14.20 10.75
N LYS A 56 -38.82 -15.07 10.54
CA LYS A 56 -38.94 -16.53 10.68
C LYS A 56 -38.37 -17.07 11.99
N ALA A 57 -37.64 -16.25 12.74
CA ALA A 57 -36.94 -16.68 13.95
C ALA A 57 -36.75 -15.51 14.94
N ASP A 58 -36.64 -15.81 16.22
CA ASP A 58 -36.49 -14.81 17.27
C ASP A 58 -35.11 -14.14 17.29
N ILE A 59 -34.10 -14.82 16.77
CA ILE A 59 -32.68 -14.40 16.73
C ILE A 59 -32.16 -14.51 15.30
N LEU A 60 -31.66 -13.41 14.73
CA LEU A 60 -30.99 -13.35 13.43
C LEU A 60 -29.48 -13.20 13.62
N ILE A 61 -28.74 -14.13 13.03
CA ILE A 61 -27.28 -14.13 12.97
C ILE A 61 -26.87 -13.83 11.53
N ALA A 62 -26.13 -12.74 11.32
CA ALA A 62 -25.50 -12.47 10.03
C ALA A 62 -24.06 -13.00 10.05
N SER A 63 -23.78 -13.99 9.21
CA SER A 63 -22.45 -14.53 9.01
C SER A 63 -21.84 -13.92 7.76
N LEU A 64 -20.65 -13.33 7.88
CA LEU A 64 -19.94 -12.75 6.74
C LEU A 64 -18.63 -13.48 6.45
N THR A 65 -18.35 -13.75 5.19
CA THR A 65 -17.08 -14.36 4.76
C THR A 65 -15.90 -13.43 5.08
N ALA A 66 -14.84 -13.93 5.73
CA ALA A 66 -13.62 -13.19 6.01
C ALA A 66 -12.91 -12.68 4.74
N ASP A 67 -12.17 -11.58 4.86
CA ASP A 67 -11.52 -10.91 3.72
C ASP A 67 -10.59 -11.84 2.92
N ARG A 68 -9.97 -12.81 3.58
CA ARG A 68 -9.06 -13.79 2.97
C ARG A 68 -9.70 -14.75 1.96
N HIS A 69 -11.01 -14.97 2.02
CA HIS A 69 -11.69 -15.92 1.13
C HIS A 69 -12.43 -15.22 -0.02
N ILE A 70 -12.16 -13.93 -0.24
CA ILE A 70 -12.86 -13.09 -1.23
C ILE A 70 -11.89 -12.76 -2.38
N ASP A 71 -11.88 -13.61 -3.40
CA ASP A 71 -11.01 -13.43 -4.58
C ASP A 71 -11.74 -12.89 -5.83
N LYS A 72 -13.07 -12.81 -5.77
CA LYS A 72 -13.87 -12.51 -6.96
C LYS A 72 -13.97 -11.01 -7.25
N GLY A 73 -13.28 -10.59 -8.30
CA GLY A 73 -13.37 -9.25 -8.87
C GLY A 73 -12.18 -8.39 -8.49
N LYS A 74 -11.83 -7.45 -9.37
CA LYS A 74 -10.75 -6.51 -9.13
C LYS A 74 -11.09 -5.71 -7.86
N TYR A 75 -10.24 -5.77 -6.84
CA TYR A 75 -10.34 -4.98 -5.59
C TYR A 75 -11.44 -5.38 -4.60
N ARG A 76 -11.85 -6.67 -4.60
CA ARG A 76 -12.72 -7.18 -3.53
C ARG A 76 -11.93 -7.87 -2.42
N PRO A 77 -12.36 -7.74 -1.15
CA PRO A 77 -13.52 -6.94 -0.71
C PRO A 77 -13.23 -5.42 -0.74
N HIS A 78 -14.23 -4.62 -1.09
CA HIS A 78 -14.10 -3.17 -1.04
C HIS A 78 -14.19 -2.64 0.38
N VAL A 79 -15.03 -3.28 1.21
CA VAL A 79 -15.23 -2.96 2.62
C VAL A 79 -14.55 -4.03 3.47
N PRO A 80 -13.55 -3.68 4.31
CA PRO A 80 -12.92 -4.62 5.23
C PRO A 80 -13.94 -5.36 6.09
N GLN A 81 -13.64 -6.62 6.43
CA GLN A 81 -14.54 -7.49 7.18
C GLN A 81 -15.07 -6.86 8.47
N ASP A 82 -14.25 -6.09 9.20
CA ASP A 82 -14.65 -5.48 10.47
C ASP A 82 -15.68 -4.37 10.26
N LEU A 83 -15.53 -3.57 9.19
CA LEU A 83 -16.52 -2.57 8.79
C LEU A 83 -17.80 -3.23 8.25
N ARG A 84 -17.68 -4.32 7.49
CA ARG A 84 -18.86 -5.12 7.08
C ARG A 84 -19.59 -5.68 8.29
N ALA A 85 -18.85 -6.15 9.29
CA ALA A 85 -19.40 -6.69 10.53
C ALA A 85 -20.14 -5.61 11.31
N LEU A 86 -19.52 -4.44 11.49
CA LEU A 86 -20.13 -3.29 12.18
C LEU A 86 -21.37 -2.78 11.43
N ASN A 87 -21.33 -2.69 10.10
CA ASN A 87 -22.48 -2.30 9.28
C ASN A 87 -23.67 -3.23 9.50
N LEU A 88 -23.42 -4.54 9.56
CA LEU A 88 -24.46 -5.53 9.85
C LEU A 88 -24.94 -5.43 11.29
N ALA A 89 -24.03 -5.22 12.25
CA ALA A 89 -24.37 -5.09 13.68
C ALA A 89 -25.22 -3.83 13.96
N ALA A 90 -25.00 -2.76 13.20
CA ALA A 90 -25.78 -1.54 13.31
C ALA A 90 -27.25 -1.71 12.92
N PHE A 91 -27.60 -2.74 12.14
CA PHE A 91 -28.99 -3.01 11.81
C PHE A 91 -29.79 -3.50 13.02
N GLU A 92 -30.95 -2.90 13.22
CA GLU A 92 -31.87 -3.25 14.31
C GLU A 92 -32.30 -4.72 14.25
N MET A 93 -32.57 -5.23 13.04
CA MET A 93 -33.03 -6.62 12.88
C MET A 93 -31.95 -7.68 13.13
N VAL A 94 -30.67 -7.31 13.12
CA VAL A 94 -29.54 -8.22 13.33
C VAL A 94 -29.19 -8.27 14.82
N ASP A 95 -29.35 -9.42 15.45
CA ASP A 95 -29.02 -9.60 16.87
C ASP A 95 -27.51 -9.84 17.05
N TYR A 96 -26.92 -10.65 16.17
CA TYR A 96 -25.49 -10.96 16.22
C TYR A 96 -24.85 -11.05 14.85
N VAL A 97 -23.54 -10.80 14.80
CA VAL A 97 -22.71 -10.90 13.61
C VAL A 97 -21.53 -11.83 13.90
N VAL A 98 -21.19 -12.69 12.95
CA VAL A 98 -20.00 -13.55 13.01
C VAL A 98 -19.18 -13.41 11.73
N ILE A 99 -17.87 -13.22 11.89
CA ILE A 99 -16.92 -13.28 10.78
C ILE A 99 -16.52 -14.75 10.61
N ASP A 100 -16.79 -15.29 9.41
CA ASP A 100 -16.46 -16.67 9.06
C ASP A 100 -15.05 -16.74 8.51
N GLU A 101 -14.16 -17.32 9.31
CA GLU A 101 -12.75 -17.53 8.98
C GLU A 101 -12.51 -18.65 7.97
N ASN A 102 -13.56 -19.35 7.52
CA ASN A 102 -13.51 -20.41 6.52
C ASN A 102 -14.05 -19.93 5.16
N ASP A 103 -13.65 -20.62 4.08
CA ASP A 103 -14.11 -20.34 2.71
C ASP A 103 -15.60 -20.64 2.50
N LYS A 104 -16.15 -21.54 3.31
CA LYS A 104 -17.54 -21.98 3.33
C LYS A 104 -18.09 -21.97 4.76
N PRO A 105 -19.40 -21.75 4.94
CA PRO A 105 -20.00 -21.65 6.27
C PRO A 105 -20.15 -22.98 7.03
N LEU A 106 -19.64 -24.09 6.51
CA LEU A 106 -19.92 -25.44 7.01
C LEU A 106 -19.48 -25.63 8.47
N THR A 107 -18.26 -25.20 8.80
CA THR A 107 -17.71 -25.31 10.16
C THR A 107 -18.56 -24.51 11.16
N ASN A 108 -18.90 -23.26 10.83
CA ASN A 108 -19.71 -22.41 11.69
C ASN A 108 -21.15 -22.91 11.82
N LEU A 109 -21.74 -23.45 10.76
CA LEU A 109 -23.06 -24.10 10.83
C LEU A 109 -23.05 -25.29 11.80
N GLY A 110 -22.00 -26.11 11.78
CA GLY A 110 -21.85 -27.25 12.68
C GLY A 110 -21.65 -26.87 14.16
N ILE A 111 -21.03 -25.72 14.42
CA ILE A 111 -20.81 -25.18 15.77
C ILE A 111 -22.05 -24.46 16.28
N ILE A 112 -22.56 -23.47 15.55
CA ILE A 112 -23.68 -22.60 15.97
C ILE A 112 -24.99 -23.40 16.02
N ARG A 113 -25.19 -24.28 15.03
CA ARG A 113 -26.40 -25.09 14.82
C ARG A 113 -27.69 -24.25 14.86
N PRO A 114 -27.86 -23.26 13.97
CA PRO A 114 -29.08 -22.45 13.92
C PRO A 114 -30.29 -23.32 13.55
N ASP A 115 -31.48 -22.99 14.07
CA ASP A 115 -32.72 -23.69 13.70
C ASP A 115 -33.03 -23.55 12.20
N TYR A 116 -32.66 -22.40 11.63
CA TYR A 116 -32.84 -22.08 10.21
C TYR A 116 -31.57 -21.54 9.56
N PHE A 117 -31.33 -21.92 8.31
CA PHE A 117 -30.31 -21.31 7.45
C PHE A 117 -30.97 -20.65 6.25
N ALA A 118 -30.87 -19.31 6.16
CA ALA A 118 -31.53 -18.53 5.13
C ALA A 118 -30.62 -18.33 3.91
N LYS A 119 -31.17 -18.58 2.71
CA LYS A 119 -30.52 -18.29 1.43
C LYS A 119 -31.39 -17.45 0.50
N GLY A 120 -30.73 -16.70 -0.38
CA GLY A 120 -31.39 -15.91 -1.43
C GLY A 120 -32.08 -16.81 -2.47
N TYR A 121 -33.13 -16.28 -3.11
CA TYR A 121 -33.91 -17.00 -4.15
C TYR A 121 -33.07 -17.46 -5.35
N GLU A 122 -32.00 -16.71 -5.66
CA GLU A 122 -31.04 -16.98 -6.74
C GLU A 122 -30.37 -18.37 -6.66
N TYR A 123 -30.32 -18.98 -5.47
CA TYR A 123 -29.77 -20.32 -5.28
C TYR A 123 -30.76 -21.45 -5.57
N ASN A 124 -32.01 -21.12 -5.92
CA ASN A 124 -33.08 -22.05 -6.31
C ASN A 124 -33.60 -21.79 -7.75
N ALA A 125 -33.22 -20.68 -8.38
CA ALA A 125 -33.79 -20.21 -9.65
C ALA A 125 -33.46 -21.07 -10.89
N SER A 126 -32.42 -21.92 -10.84
CA SER A 126 -31.98 -22.75 -11.97
C SER A 126 -32.62 -24.14 -12.05
N GLY A 127 -33.56 -24.50 -11.15
CA GLY A 127 -34.21 -25.82 -11.13
C GLY A 127 -33.29 -26.99 -10.77
N GLN A 128 -31.99 -26.74 -10.61
CA GLN A 128 -30.99 -27.64 -10.05
C GLN A 128 -30.31 -26.94 -8.87
N MET A 129 -30.39 -27.55 -7.69
CA MET A 129 -29.77 -27.04 -6.48
C MET A 129 -28.24 -26.99 -6.67
N HIS A 130 -27.66 -25.79 -6.55
CA HIS A 130 -26.22 -25.56 -6.73
C HIS A 130 -25.39 -26.48 -5.81
N PRO A 131 -24.26 -27.07 -6.25
CA PRO A 131 -23.48 -28.04 -5.45
C PRO A 131 -23.12 -27.54 -4.04
N LYS A 132 -22.72 -26.27 -3.92
CA LYS A 132 -22.46 -25.61 -2.62
C LYS A 132 -23.64 -25.64 -1.65
N THR A 133 -24.88 -25.57 -2.17
CA THR A 133 -26.10 -25.60 -1.35
C THR A 133 -26.41 -27.00 -0.84
N ARG A 134 -25.93 -28.06 -1.48
CA ARG A 134 -26.10 -29.45 -1.00
C ARG A 134 -25.25 -29.75 0.23
N GLU A 135 -23.97 -29.36 0.21
CA GLU A 135 -23.06 -29.56 1.35
C GLU A 135 -23.59 -28.84 2.60
N GLU A 136 -24.11 -27.62 2.44
CA GLU A 136 -24.72 -26.88 3.55
C GLU A 136 -26.02 -27.54 4.04
N LEU A 137 -26.84 -28.08 3.12
CA LEU A 137 -28.08 -28.80 3.47
C LEU A 137 -27.77 -30.03 4.31
N GLU A 138 -26.79 -30.84 3.91
CA GLU A 138 -26.37 -32.03 4.65
C GLU A 138 -25.95 -31.70 6.09
N VAL A 139 -25.21 -30.60 6.28
CA VAL A 139 -24.80 -30.14 7.62
C VAL A 139 -26.01 -29.66 8.42
N VAL A 140 -26.89 -28.85 7.82
CA VAL A 140 -28.06 -28.25 8.50
C VAL A 140 -29.08 -29.32 8.91
N GLU A 141 -29.41 -30.24 8.01
CA GLU A 141 -30.32 -31.36 8.30
C GLU A 141 -29.69 -32.36 9.29
N GLY A 142 -28.37 -32.54 9.26
CA GLY A 142 -27.64 -33.46 10.14
C GLY A 142 -27.80 -33.16 11.64
N TYR A 143 -28.14 -31.94 12.02
CA TYR A 143 -28.49 -31.58 13.42
C TYR A 143 -29.98 -31.20 13.61
N GLY A 144 -30.82 -31.37 12.58
CA GLY A 144 -32.26 -31.10 12.62
C GLY A 144 -32.68 -29.67 12.31
N GLY A 145 -31.79 -28.83 11.74
CA GLY A 145 -32.13 -27.51 11.23
C GLY A 145 -32.79 -27.57 9.84
N GLN A 146 -33.27 -26.43 9.35
CA GLN A 146 -33.94 -26.33 8.04
C GLN A 146 -33.40 -25.17 7.18
N ILE A 147 -33.32 -25.35 5.87
CA ILE A 147 -32.99 -24.26 4.94
C ILE A 147 -34.27 -23.50 4.53
N ILE A 148 -34.22 -22.17 4.57
CA ILE A 148 -35.29 -21.27 4.11
C ILE A 148 -34.79 -20.43 2.94
N PHE A 149 -35.59 -20.32 1.87
CA PHE A 149 -35.31 -19.43 0.76
C PHE A 149 -36.14 -18.15 0.86
N THR A 150 -35.51 -16.99 0.73
CA THR A 150 -36.21 -15.70 0.79
C THR A 150 -36.82 -15.33 -0.57
N PRO A 151 -38.05 -14.78 -0.65
CA PRO A 151 -38.67 -14.36 -1.92
C PRO A 151 -37.85 -13.27 -2.64
N GLY A 152 -37.82 -13.25 -3.97
CA GLY A 152 -37.00 -12.31 -4.75
C GLY A 152 -37.73 -11.65 -5.91
N ASP A 153 -38.16 -10.39 -5.74
CA ASP A 153 -38.80 -9.62 -6.81
C ASP A 153 -37.87 -8.59 -7.50
N ILE A 154 -36.71 -8.24 -6.93
CA ILE A 154 -35.80 -7.26 -7.56
C ILE A 154 -34.32 -7.60 -7.25
N VAL A 155 -33.56 -7.90 -8.30
CA VAL A 155 -32.12 -8.16 -8.24
C VAL A 155 -31.35 -6.84 -8.35
N TYR A 156 -31.03 -6.23 -7.21
CA TYR A 156 -29.86 -5.34 -7.16
C TYR A 156 -28.70 -6.19 -6.68
N SER A 157 -27.85 -6.70 -7.56
CA SER A 157 -26.60 -7.31 -7.09
C SER A 157 -25.70 -6.19 -6.58
N SER A 158 -25.00 -6.41 -5.46
CA SER A 158 -24.04 -5.43 -4.95
C SER A 158 -23.03 -5.06 -6.04
N SER A 159 -22.69 -6.00 -6.92
CA SER A 159 -21.85 -5.77 -8.11
C SER A 159 -22.39 -4.72 -9.07
N ASN A 160 -23.69 -4.68 -9.36
CA ASN A 160 -24.26 -3.68 -10.27
C ASN A 160 -24.33 -2.28 -9.65
N LEU A 161 -24.56 -2.19 -8.33
CA LEU A 161 -24.53 -0.90 -7.60
C LEU A 161 -23.10 -0.38 -7.40
N ILE A 162 -22.14 -1.27 -7.11
CA ILE A 162 -20.72 -0.94 -6.97
C ILE A 162 -20.13 -0.38 -8.26
N ASN A 163 -20.56 -0.93 -9.41
CA ASN A 163 -20.07 -0.49 -10.72
C ASN A 163 -20.61 0.89 -11.15
N LEU A 164 -21.60 1.47 -10.46
CA LEU A 164 -22.14 2.81 -10.77
C LEU A 164 -21.30 3.93 -10.14
N ALA A 165 -20.90 3.78 -8.87
CA ALA A 165 -19.88 4.59 -8.20
C ALA A 165 -19.52 3.92 -6.86
N PRO A 166 -18.26 3.55 -6.61
CA PRO A 166 -17.85 2.98 -5.32
C PRO A 166 -17.97 4.05 -4.21
N PRO A 167 -18.46 3.70 -3.00
CA PRO A 167 -18.52 4.62 -1.89
C PRO A 167 -17.10 5.02 -1.43
N GLN A 168 -16.90 6.29 -1.09
CA GLN A 168 -15.64 6.81 -0.57
C GLN A 168 -15.48 6.41 0.91
N LEU A 169 -14.95 5.21 1.14
CA LEU A 169 -14.78 4.63 2.48
C LEU A 169 -13.33 4.67 2.98
N TRP A 170 -12.45 5.39 2.29
CA TRP A 170 -11.01 5.41 2.59
C TRP A 170 -10.72 5.86 4.03
N LEU A 171 -11.49 6.84 4.53
CA LEU A 171 -11.34 7.38 5.88
C LEU A 171 -11.75 6.35 6.95
N GLU A 172 -12.90 5.69 6.78
CA GLU A 172 -13.36 4.63 7.69
C GLU A 172 -12.40 3.44 7.71
N LYS A 173 -11.83 3.08 6.55
CA LYS A 173 -10.80 2.04 6.44
C LYS A 173 -9.56 2.42 7.24
N LEU A 174 -9.09 3.66 7.09
CA LEU A 174 -7.94 4.20 7.82
C LEU A 174 -8.18 4.16 9.34
N LEU A 175 -9.34 4.65 9.79
CA LEU A 175 -9.68 4.68 11.22
C LEU A 175 -9.77 3.27 11.81
N THR A 176 -10.38 2.32 11.08
CA THR A 176 -10.44 0.91 11.50
C THR A 176 -9.04 0.29 11.60
N LEU A 177 -8.18 0.57 10.62
CA LEU A 177 -6.79 0.12 10.64
C LEU A 177 -6.02 0.69 11.84
N MET A 178 -6.21 1.98 12.13
CA MET A 178 -5.56 2.66 13.26
C MET A 178 -6.04 2.10 14.60
N ASP A 179 -7.35 1.91 14.78
CA ASP A 179 -7.94 1.33 16.00
C ASP A 179 -7.40 -0.08 16.26
N ARG A 180 -7.37 -0.92 15.23
CA ARG A 180 -6.82 -2.29 15.32
C ARG A 180 -5.33 -2.32 15.64
N ALA A 181 -4.57 -1.37 15.11
CA ALA A 181 -3.15 -1.22 15.41
C ALA A 181 -2.89 -0.55 16.77
N GLY A 182 -3.94 -0.10 17.48
CA GLY A 182 -3.83 0.59 18.76
C GLY A 182 -3.12 1.95 18.65
N ILE A 183 -3.29 2.64 17.52
CA ILE A 183 -2.65 3.94 17.24
C ILE A 183 -3.69 5.02 16.96
N GLY A 184 -3.34 6.28 17.27
CA GLY A 184 -4.11 7.47 16.93
C GLY A 184 -3.33 8.48 16.09
N PHE A 185 -3.97 9.59 15.73
CA PHE A 185 -3.30 10.70 15.03
C PHE A 185 -2.12 11.27 15.85
N ASP A 186 -2.22 11.26 17.18
CA ASP A 186 -1.13 11.69 18.05
C ASP A 186 0.11 10.77 17.98
N ASP A 187 -0.06 9.48 17.69
CA ASP A 187 1.07 8.59 17.47
C ASP A 187 1.75 8.86 16.12
N LEU A 188 0.98 9.27 15.10
CA LEU A 188 1.54 9.75 13.83
C LEU A 188 2.40 11.00 14.06
N ARG A 189 1.86 12.01 14.78
CA ARG A 189 2.58 13.24 15.13
C ARG A 189 3.84 12.97 15.96
N ARG A 190 3.72 12.15 17.01
CA ARG A 190 4.85 11.78 17.87
C ARG A 190 5.93 11.03 17.10
N THR A 191 5.54 10.19 16.14
CA THR A 191 6.51 9.48 15.28
C THR A 191 7.22 10.44 14.34
N LEU A 192 6.48 11.38 13.75
CA LEU A 192 7.04 12.44 12.90
C LEU A 192 8.07 13.29 13.65
N ASP A 193 7.76 13.71 14.89
CA ASP A 193 8.70 14.48 15.72
C ASP A 193 9.98 13.69 16.06
N ARG A 194 9.86 12.36 16.22
CA ARG A 194 10.97 11.45 16.54
C ARG A 194 11.83 11.06 15.35
N MET A 195 11.49 11.50 14.13
CA MET A 195 12.34 11.32 12.95
C MET A 195 13.60 12.19 13.00
N ALA A 196 13.51 13.34 13.67
CA ALA A 196 14.61 14.27 13.80
C ALA A 196 15.82 13.61 14.51
N GLY A 197 17.01 13.80 13.93
CA GLY A 197 18.27 13.28 14.47
C GLY A 197 18.54 11.79 14.23
N LYS A 198 17.65 11.07 13.52
CA LYS A 198 17.95 9.69 13.08
C LYS A 198 19.06 9.69 12.05
N ARG A 199 20.01 8.76 12.15
CA ARG A 199 21.17 8.70 11.25
C ARG A 199 20.90 7.70 10.13
N VAL A 200 20.93 8.16 8.89
CA VAL A 200 20.63 7.33 7.72
C VAL A 200 21.76 7.41 6.70
N HIS A 201 22.20 6.25 6.20
CA HIS A 201 23.10 6.17 5.06
C HIS A 201 22.31 5.78 3.81
N VAL A 202 22.17 6.72 2.88
CA VAL A 202 21.61 6.42 1.55
C VAL A 202 22.74 5.99 0.62
N VAL A 203 22.57 4.89 -0.10
CA VAL A 203 23.48 4.43 -1.15
C VAL A 203 22.68 4.23 -2.43
N GLY A 204 23.12 4.82 -3.53
CA GLY A 204 22.45 4.55 -4.80
C GLY A 204 22.86 5.44 -5.95
N ASP A 205 22.18 5.23 -7.07
CA ASP A 205 22.45 5.93 -8.32
C ASP A 205 21.92 7.38 -8.22
N THR A 206 22.79 8.37 -8.36
CA THR A 206 22.34 9.76 -8.57
C THR A 206 21.92 9.96 -10.02
N ILE A 207 20.77 10.59 -10.22
CA ILE A 207 20.27 10.95 -11.55
C ILE A 207 20.12 12.47 -11.58
N VAL A 208 20.60 13.12 -12.65
CA VAL A 208 20.25 14.50 -12.95
C VAL A 208 19.18 14.51 -14.02
N ASP A 209 17.96 14.91 -13.65
CA ASP A 209 16.88 15.13 -14.60
C ASP A 209 17.01 16.55 -15.16
N SER A 210 17.21 16.66 -16.47
CA SER A 210 17.33 17.95 -17.16
C SER A 210 16.09 18.24 -17.99
N TYR A 211 15.70 19.51 -18.06
CA TYR A 211 14.69 19.99 -18.99
C TYR A 211 15.33 21.04 -19.88
N THR A 212 15.50 20.70 -21.16
CA THR A 212 15.90 21.66 -22.18
C THR A 212 14.64 22.27 -22.78
N HIS A 213 14.37 23.52 -22.44
CA HIS A 213 13.22 24.26 -22.93
C HIS A 213 13.53 24.87 -24.29
N CYS A 214 12.62 24.66 -25.23
CA CYS A 214 12.75 25.13 -26.59
C CYS A 214 11.44 25.74 -27.13
N ALA A 215 11.57 26.70 -28.04
CA ALA A 215 10.46 27.21 -28.84
C ALA A 215 10.39 26.50 -30.21
N MET A 216 9.19 26.17 -30.67
CA MET A 216 9.00 25.56 -31.99
C MET A 216 9.22 26.60 -33.10
N ILE A 217 10.19 26.36 -34.00
CA ILE A 217 10.48 27.27 -35.12
C ILE A 217 9.82 26.78 -36.42
N GLY A 218 9.72 25.47 -36.62
CA GLY A 218 9.15 24.88 -37.84
C GLY A 218 9.70 23.48 -38.10
N GLY A 219 9.62 23.01 -39.34
CA GLY A 219 10.21 21.73 -39.76
C GLY A 219 9.18 20.73 -40.23
N GLN A 220 8.96 20.71 -41.57
CA GLN A 220 8.48 19.58 -42.39
C GLN A 220 8.83 19.79 -43.89
N THR A 221 9.82 20.64 -44.22
CA THR A 221 10.12 20.97 -45.64
C THR A 221 11.12 20.03 -46.30
N LYS A 222 12.00 19.36 -45.53
CA LYS A 222 13.04 18.44 -46.05
C LYS A 222 13.01 17.05 -45.42
N THR A 223 12.68 16.97 -44.14
CA THR A 223 12.47 15.72 -43.38
C THR A 223 11.30 15.95 -42.42
N PRO A 224 10.62 14.89 -41.93
CA PRO A 224 9.55 15.01 -40.93
C PRO A 224 10.13 15.27 -39.52
N THR A 225 11.12 16.16 -39.41
CA THR A 225 11.82 16.49 -38.17
C THR A 225 11.46 17.90 -37.75
N MET A 226 11.12 18.05 -36.46
CA MET A 226 10.86 19.35 -35.85
C MET A 226 12.17 20.11 -35.65
N SER A 227 12.15 21.40 -35.94
CA SER A 227 13.22 22.36 -35.64
C SER A 227 12.78 23.25 -34.49
N VAL A 228 13.58 23.25 -33.42
CA VAL A 228 13.30 23.97 -32.19
C VAL A 228 14.46 24.91 -31.83
N LEU A 229 14.16 26.06 -31.25
CA LEU A 229 15.13 27.04 -30.73
C LEU A 229 15.41 26.72 -29.28
N PHE A 230 16.67 26.53 -28.89
CA PHE A 230 17.04 26.44 -27.48
C PHE A 230 16.75 27.76 -26.76
N GLU A 231 16.07 27.70 -25.61
CA GLU A 231 15.79 28.86 -24.77
C GLU A 231 16.61 28.82 -23.48
N ASN A 232 16.42 27.76 -22.68
CA ASN A 232 17.14 27.57 -21.43
C ASN A 232 17.20 26.08 -21.05
N GLN A 233 17.95 25.79 -19.98
CA GLN A 233 18.03 24.46 -19.40
C GLN A 233 17.91 24.53 -17.88
N SER A 234 17.07 23.66 -17.32
CA SER A 234 16.92 23.47 -15.87
C SER A 234 17.40 22.08 -15.49
N HIS A 235 18.03 21.93 -14.33
CA HIS A 235 18.51 20.66 -13.79
C HIS A 235 17.90 20.39 -12.43
N TYR A 236 17.58 19.13 -12.16
CA TYR A 236 17.04 18.64 -10.90
C TYR A 236 17.81 17.42 -10.44
N ILE A 237 18.06 17.32 -9.13
CA ILE A 237 18.67 16.14 -8.52
C ILE A 237 17.56 15.14 -8.25
N GLY A 238 17.64 13.99 -8.93
CA GLY A 238 16.76 12.84 -8.78
C GLY A 238 17.55 11.59 -8.37
N GLY A 239 16.93 10.43 -8.54
CA GLY A 239 17.54 9.17 -8.16
C GLY A 239 17.65 9.02 -6.64
N ALA A 240 18.70 8.36 -6.17
CA ALA A 240 18.97 8.25 -4.74
C ALA A 240 19.24 9.62 -4.07
N GLY A 241 19.60 10.64 -4.86
CA GLY A 241 19.83 12.00 -4.37
C GLY A 241 18.56 12.67 -3.82
N ILE A 242 17.40 12.46 -4.44
CA ILE A 242 16.14 13.03 -3.93
C ILE A 242 15.66 12.31 -2.67
N VAL A 243 15.88 10.99 -2.56
CA VAL A 243 15.63 10.22 -1.33
C VAL A 243 16.43 10.81 -0.16
N ALA A 244 17.73 11.09 -0.37
CA ALA A 244 18.58 11.72 0.63
C ALA A 244 18.08 13.13 1.03
N LYS A 245 17.60 13.92 0.07
CA LYS A 245 17.01 15.24 0.33
C LYS A 245 15.71 15.15 1.14
N HIS A 246 14.81 14.21 0.83
CA HIS A 246 13.59 13.99 1.62
C HIS A 246 13.91 13.63 3.06
N MET A 247 14.83 12.69 3.28
CA MET A 247 15.23 12.28 4.62
C MET A 247 15.85 13.44 5.40
N LYS A 248 16.65 14.26 4.73
CA LYS A 248 17.26 15.43 5.35
C LYS A 248 16.24 16.51 5.68
N ALA A 249 15.28 16.77 4.79
CA ALA A 249 14.16 17.68 5.02
C ALA A 249 13.25 17.22 6.17
N ALA A 250 13.09 15.91 6.36
CA ALA A 250 12.41 15.31 7.49
C ALA A 250 13.15 15.45 8.85
N GLY A 251 14.37 15.99 8.85
CA GLY A 251 15.17 16.26 10.04
C GLY A 251 16.21 15.19 10.38
N ALA A 252 16.43 14.20 9.52
CA ALA A 252 17.44 13.15 9.72
C ALA A 252 18.87 13.67 9.49
N GLU A 253 19.85 13.00 10.08
CA GLU A 253 21.26 13.13 9.74
C GLU A 253 21.56 12.17 8.58
N VAL A 254 21.82 12.72 7.39
CA VAL A 254 21.95 11.92 6.17
C VAL A 254 23.38 11.94 5.65
N VAL A 255 23.93 10.74 5.45
CA VAL A 255 25.11 10.49 4.63
C VAL A 255 24.68 9.84 3.32
N PHE A 256 25.20 10.32 2.20
CA PHE A 256 24.84 9.82 0.89
C PHE A 256 26.07 9.36 0.11
N SER A 257 26.11 8.07 -0.25
CA SER A 257 27.16 7.50 -1.11
C SER A 257 26.64 7.19 -2.50
N THR A 258 27.34 7.69 -3.51
CA THR A 258 26.98 7.57 -4.93
C THR A 258 28.25 7.54 -5.78
N VAL A 259 28.09 7.21 -7.06
CA VAL A 259 29.12 7.38 -8.09
C VAL A 259 28.71 8.54 -9.00
N LEU A 260 29.66 9.42 -9.33
CA LEU A 260 29.47 10.55 -10.26
C LEU A 260 30.56 10.52 -11.32
N GLY A 261 30.27 11.09 -12.50
CA GLY A 261 31.26 11.26 -13.55
C GLY A 261 32.21 12.42 -13.28
N GLU A 262 33.31 12.49 -14.03
CA GLU A 262 34.16 13.69 -14.06
C GLU A 262 33.64 14.69 -15.10
N ASP A 263 32.51 15.33 -14.79
CA ASP A 263 31.80 16.25 -15.69
C ASP A 263 31.21 17.46 -14.94
N PRO A 264 30.66 18.47 -15.65
CA PRO A 264 30.06 19.64 -15.00
C PRO A 264 28.86 19.33 -14.09
N LEU A 265 28.14 18.23 -14.35
CA LEU A 265 26.98 17.84 -13.55
C LEU A 265 27.38 17.34 -12.15
N LYS A 266 28.59 16.81 -12.00
CA LYS A 266 29.17 16.50 -10.68
C LYS A 266 29.09 17.69 -9.72
N ALA A 267 29.51 18.88 -10.17
CA ALA A 267 29.51 20.08 -9.33
C ALA A 267 28.08 20.45 -8.91
N PHE A 268 27.15 20.47 -9.88
CA PHE A 268 25.73 20.71 -9.62
C PHE A 268 25.14 19.75 -8.55
N VAL A 269 25.46 18.45 -8.63
CA VAL A 269 25.01 17.46 -7.66
C VAL A 269 25.60 17.73 -6.27
N LEU A 270 26.91 17.93 -6.18
CA LEU A 270 27.60 18.13 -4.90
C LEU A 270 27.12 19.41 -4.20
N ASP A 271 27.03 20.52 -4.95
CA ASP A 271 26.58 21.81 -4.43
C ASP A 271 25.11 21.72 -3.98
N GLY A 272 24.23 21.17 -4.83
CA GLY A 272 22.80 21.07 -4.52
C GLY A 272 22.46 20.10 -3.39
N LEU A 273 23.33 19.14 -3.06
CA LEU A 273 23.19 18.28 -1.88
C LEU A 273 23.79 18.92 -0.63
N ALA A 274 24.90 19.66 -0.77
CA ALA A 274 25.48 20.44 0.32
C ALA A 274 24.54 21.55 0.79
N GLU A 275 23.87 22.25 -0.14
CA GLU A 275 22.83 23.24 0.16
C GLU A 275 21.65 22.64 0.93
N ALA A 276 21.29 21.39 0.63
CA ALA A 276 20.28 20.64 1.38
C ALA A 276 20.79 20.15 2.74
N GLY A 277 22.08 20.26 3.04
CA GLY A 277 22.72 19.78 4.27
C GLY A 277 22.96 18.28 4.33
N VAL A 278 23.04 17.61 3.18
CA VAL A 278 23.37 16.18 3.06
C VAL A 278 24.90 16.00 3.04
N GLU A 279 25.44 15.10 3.86
CA GLU A 279 26.87 14.76 3.81
C GLU A 279 27.12 13.81 2.63
N VAL A 280 27.78 14.28 1.57
CA VAL A 280 28.00 13.49 0.36
C VAL A 280 29.37 12.80 0.37
N ARG A 281 29.37 11.50 0.08
CA ARG A 281 30.54 10.63 -0.12
C ARG A 281 30.51 10.07 -1.53
N ALA A 282 30.77 10.95 -2.50
CA ALA A 282 30.79 10.58 -3.91
C ALA A 282 32.14 9.96 -4.32
N VAL A 283 32.09 8.85 -5.04
CA VAL A 283 33.24 8.32 -5.79
C VAL A 283 33.19 8.91 -7.20
N ILE A 284 34.27 9.58 -7.62
CA ILE A 284 34.35 10.19 -8.96
C ILE A 284 34.98 9.20 -9.92
N ASP A 285 34.22 8.77 -10.93
CA ASP A 285 34.66 7.83 -11.96
C ASP A 285 34.77 8.55 -13.31
N PRO A 286 35.99 8.84 -13.80
CA PRO A 286 36.18 9.53 -15.08
C PRO A 286 35.81 8.68 -16.30
N THR A 287 35.55 7.38 -16.12
CA THR A 287 35.25 6.43 -17.21
C THR A 287 33.76 6.35 -17.55
N ARG A 288 32.91 7.07 -16.81
CA ARG A 288 31.46 7.16 -17.04
C ARG A 288 30.93 8.58 -16.81
N PRO A 289 29.83 8.95 -17.47
CA PRO A 289 29.16 10.20 -17.18
C PRO A 289 28.34 10.11 -15.88
N THR A 290 28.16 11.25 -15.22
CA THR A 290 27.05 11.46 -14.27
C THR A 290 25.74 11.20 -15.02
N VAL A 291 24.90 10.34 -14.48
CA VAL A 291 23.65 9.93 -15.16
C VAL A 291 22.79 11.17 -15.40
N ASN A 292 22.53 11.48 -16.67
CA ASN A 292 21.69 12.60 -17.07
C ASN A 292 20.51 12.10 -17.90
N LYS A 293 19.30 12.51 -17.53
CA LYS A 293 18.06 12.21 -18.26
C LYS A 293 17.45 13.53 -18.73
N ASN A 294 17.72 13.91 -19.97
CA ASN A 294 17.32 15.21 -20.50
C ASN A 294 16.03 15.12 -21.33
N ALA A 295 14.96 15.78 -20.89
CA ALA A 295 13.74 15.95 -21.67
C ALA A 295 13.78 17.25 -22.47
N ILE A 296 13.63 17.16 -23.79
CA ILE A 296 13.45 18.32 -24.68
C ILE A 296 11.98 18.73 -24.64
N VAL A 297 11.69 19.93 -24.15
CA VAL A 297 10.33 20.44 -23.97
C VAL A 297 10.07 21.57 -24.94
N ALA A 298 8.98 21.51 -25.71
CA ALA A 298 8.54 22.62 -26.54
C ALA A 298 7.01 22.74 -26.56
N GLY A 299 6.51 23.98 -26.47
CA GLY A 299 5.07 24.25 -26.44
C GLY A 299 4.32 23.54 -25.29
N GLY A 300 5.00 23.29 -24.18
CA GLY A 300 4.46 22.55 -23.02
C GLY A 300 4.54 21.01 -23.14
N TYR A 301 5.01 20.47 -24.26
CA TYR A 301 5.12 19.02 -24.48
C TYR A 301 6.55 18.53 -24.37
N ARG A 302 6.76 17.38 -23.70
CA ARG A 302 8.04 16.65 -23.68
C ARG A 302 8.17 15.89 -25.02
N LEU A 303 9.00 16.40 -25.93
CA LEU A 303 9.12 15.90 -27.31
C LEU A 303 10.03 14.68 -27.44
N LEU A 304 11.18 14.70 -26.77
CA LEU A 304 12.22 13.68 -26.85
C LEU A 304 12.94 13.60 -25.50
N LYS A 305 13.38 12.40 -25.13
CA LYS A 305 14.30 12.20 -24.00
C LYS A 305 15.66 11.74 -24.51
N ILE A 306 16.72 12.38 -24.03
CA ILE A 306 18.12 12.07 -24.32
C ILE A 306 18.77 11.64 -23.01
N ASP A 307 19.09 10.35 -22.90
CA ASP A 307 19.73 9.78 -21.72
C ASP A 307 21.26 9.68 -21.95
N THR A 308 22.05 10.34 -21.12
CA THR A 308 23.51 10.24 -21.08
C THR A 308 23.92 9.44 -19.85
N LEU A 309 24.24 8.16 -20.03
CA LEU A 309 24.44 7.23 -18.92
C LEU A 309 25.37 6.07 -19.29
N ASP A 310 25.91 5.40 -18.27
CA ASP A 310 26.62 4.12 -18.41
C ASP A 310 26.03 3.10 -17.42
N ASN A 311 25.52 1.99 -17.95
CA ASN A 311 24.89 0.95 -17.15
C ASN A 311 25.81 -0.27 -16.89
N ARG A 312 27.10 -0.18 -17.20
CA ARG A 312 28.07 -1.24 -16.85
C ARG A 312 28.21 -1.31 -15.33
N SER A 313 28.56 -2.49 -14.82
CA SER A 313 28.89 -2.66 -13.40
C SER A 313 30.07 -1.78 -13.02
N ILE A 314 30.05 -1.22 -11.81
CA ILE A 314 31.19 -0.47 -11.25
C ILE A 314 32.41 -1.40 -11.05
N SER A 315 33.60 -0.80 -10.98
CA SER A 315 34.84 -1.54 -10.71
C SER A 315 34.90 -2.03 -9.25
N ASP A 316 35.75 -3.02 -8.96
CA ASP A 316 35.95 -3.51 -7.59
C ASP A 316 36.47 -2.39 -6.66
N SER A 317 37.34 -1.51 -7.16
CA SER A 317 37.81 -0.36 -6.39
C SER A 317 36.68 0.56 -5.93
N ILE A 318 35.74 0.87 -6.82
CA ILE A 318 34.59 1.72 -6.49
C ILE A 318 33.66 1.00 -5.51
N LEU A 319 33.46 -0.31 -5.72
CA LEU A 319 32.66 -1.15 -4.81
C LEU A 319 33.26 -1.16 -3.41
N ASP A 320 34.58 -1.33 -3.29
CA ASP A 320 35.29 -1.36 -2.01
C ASP A 320 35.22 0.00 -1.28
N ASP A 321 35.29 1.11 -2.02
CA ASP A 321 35.14 2.45 -1.44
C ASP A 321 33.71 2.71 -0.94
N LEU A 322 32.69 2.28 -1.70
CA LEU A 322 31.30 2.35 -1.26
C LEU A 322 31.05 1.45 -0.02
N ALA A 323 31.54 0.22 -0.04
CA ALA A 323 31.44 -0.71 1.09
C ALA A 323 32.18 -0.18 2.34
N ARG A 324 33.35 0.45 2.15
CA ARG A 324 34.08 1.10 3.25
C ARG A 324 33.26 2.26 3.83
N SER A 325 32.69 3.11 2.98
CA SER A 325 31.82 4.21 3.41
C SER A 325 30.65 3.73 4.27
N VAL A 326 29.97 2.65 3.85
CA VAL A 326 28.86 2.04 4.61
C VAL A 326 29.31 1.49 5.96
N ARG A 327 30.48 0.84 6.01
CA ARG A 327 31.00 0.22 7.23
C ARG A 327 31.49 1.22 8.26
N GLU A 328 32.14 2.30 7.82
CA GLU A 328 32.82 3.25 8.71
C GLU A 328 31.86 4.25 9.37
N ARG A 329 30.64 4.42 8.84
CA ARG A 329 29.70 5.41 9.35
C ARG A 329 28.67 4.81 10.30
N PRO A 330 28.65 5.20 11.58
CA PRO A 330 27.60 4.79 12.49
C PRO A 330 26.25 5.34 12.04
N THR A 331 25.34 4.45 11.65
CA THR A 331 24.00 4.79 11.18
C THR A 331 22.96 3.86 11.80
N ASP A 332 21.71 4.32 11.82
CA ASP A 332 20.57 3.57 12.33
C ASP A 332 19.86 2.81 11.19
N ALA A 333 19.94 3.33 9.96
CA ALA A 333 19.49 2.65 8.74
C ALA A 333 20.45 2.84 7.56
N VAL A 334 20.47 1.84 6.68
CA VAL A 334 21.06 1.92 5.34
C VAL A 334 19.96 1.72 4.30
N VAL A 335 19.86 2.66 3.36
CA VAL A 335 18.85 2.66 2.29
C VAL A 335 19.52 2.50 0.95
N PHE A 336 19.23 1.40 0.27
CA PHE A 336 19.66 1.13 -1.10
C PHE A 336 18.58 1.58 -2.07
N SER A 337 18.89 2.59 -2.88
CA SER A 337 17.97 3.17 -3.87
C SER A 337 18.53 2.91 -5.27
N ASP A 338 17.99 1.88 -5.93
CA ASP A 338 18.51 1.28 -7.14
C ASP A 338 17.73 1.72 -8.39
N PHE A 339 18.45 2.32 -9.35
CA PHE A 339 17.91 2.74 -10.65
C PHE A 339 18.58 2.00 -11.82
N ARG A 340 19.38 0.97 -11.53
CA ARG A 340 20.06 0.08 -12.48
C ARG A 340 21.08 0.78 -13.40
N HIS A 341 21.80 1.76 -12.85
CA HIS A 341 22.91 2.44 -13.55
C HIS A 341 24.30 1.89 -13.17
N GLY A 342 24.34 0.66 -12.64
CA GLY A 342 25.56 -0.14 -12.47
C GLY A 342 26.04 -0.30 -11.04
N LEU A 343 25.54 0.51 -10.10
CA LEU A 343 25.89 0.42 -8.68
C LEU A 343 25.35 -0.86 -8.05
N PHE A 344 24.07 -1.19 -8.30
CA PHE A 344 23.45 -2.41 -7.80
C PHE A 344 23.24 -3.46 -8.91
N ASN A 345 23.70 -4.66 -8.64
CA ASN A 345 23.53 -5.86 -9.46
C ASN A 345 23.92 -7.08 -8.62
N ARG A 346 23.71 -8.29 -9.17
CA ARG A 346 24.02 -9.56 -8.48
C ARG A 346 25.46 -9.69 -7.95
N ARG A 347 26.42 -8.97 -8.53
CA ARG A 347 27.82 -8.99 -8.09
C ARG A 347 28.06 -7.99 -6.96
N THR A 348 27.48 -6.79 -7.01
CA THR A 348 27.78 -5.71 -6.06
C THR A 348 26.89 -5.74 -4.82
N ILE A 349 25.64 -6.20 -4.93
CA ILE A 349 24.69 -6.24 -3.81
C ILE A 349 25.23 -7.03 -2.62
N PRO A 350 25.77 -8.26 -2.76
CA PRO A 350 26.29 -9.03 -1.62
C PRO A 350 27.36 -8.28 -0.82
N THR A 351 28.36 -7.72 -1.49
CA THR A 351 29.45 -6.97 -0.84
C THR A 351 28.94 -5.72 -0.11
N LEU A 352 27.96 -5.03 -0.68
CA LEU A 352 27.34 -3.86 -0.04
C LEU A 352 26.48 -4.25 1.17
N VAL A 353 25.74 -5.36 1.08
CA VAL A 353 24.95 -5.89 2.19
C VAL A 353 25.86 -6.36 3.34
N ASP A 354 26.97 -7.03 3.03
CA ASP A 354 27.97 -7.49 4.01
C ASP A 354 28.71 -6.33 4.70
N ALA A 355 28.67 -5.14 4.11
CA ALA A 355 29.23 -3.94 4.72
C ALA A 355 28.31 -3.28 5.75
N ILE A 356 27.01 -3.62 5.75
CA ILE A 356 26.04 -3.05 6.69
C ILE A 356 26.27 -3.67 8.08
N PRO A 357 26.49 -2.86 9.13
CA PRO A 357 26.67 -3.36 10.49
C PRO A 357 25.43 -4.11 11.01
N ASP A 358 25.64 -5.03 11.95
CA ASP A 358 24.55 -5.73 12.63
C ASP A 358 23.64 -4.76 13.39
N GLY A 359 22.33 -5.04 13.38
CA GLY A 359 21.33 -4.21 14.07
C GLY A 359 20.91 -2.93 13.33
N VAL A 360 21.53 -2.63 12.18
CA VAL A 360 21.13 -1.51 11.31
C VAL A 360 19.94 -1.91 10.44
N LEU A 361 18.94 -1.03 10.34
CA LEU A 361 17.76 -1.25 9.51
C LEU A 361 18.14 -1.23 8.02
N LYS A 362 17.82 -2.30 7.29
CA LYS A 362 18.12 -2.47 5.86
C LYS A 362 16.90 -2.15 5.03
N VAL A 363 16.98 -1.15 4.16
CA VAL A 363 15.87 -0.75 3.29
C VAL A 363 16.29 -0.75 1.83
N ALA A 364 15.42 -1.23 0.93
CA ALA A 364 15.69 -1.22 -0.50
C ALA A 364 14.48 -0.81 -1.35
N ASP A 365 14.75 -0.05 -2.41
CA ASP A 365 13.84 0.16 -3.53
C ASP A 365 14.62 -0.06 -4.83
N SER A 366 14.02 -0.77 -5.79
CA SER A 366 14.67 -1.12 -7.06
C SER A 366 13.71 -0.84 -8.20
N GLN A 367 13.98 0.22 -8.93
CA GLN A 367 13.06 0.72 -9.95
C GLN A 367 13.14 -0.06 -11.27
N VAL A 368 12.00 -0.14 -11.95
CA VAL A 368 11.90 -0.58 -13.36
C VAL A 368 11.61 0.66 -14.22
N ALA A 369 12.66 1.21 -14.83
CA ALA A 369 12.58 2.38 -15.71
C ALA A 369 12.97 2.00 -17.16
N SER A 370 14.09 2.53 -17.67
CA SER A 370 14.66 2.15 -18.98
C SER A 370 15.35 0.78 -18.94
N ARG A 371 15.69 0.31 -17.73
CA ARG A 371 16.21 -1.02 -17.46
C ARG A 371 15.40 -1.70 -16.38
N TRP A 372 15.51 -3.01 -16.39
CA TRP A 372 14.76 -3.87 -15.50
C TRP A 372 15.51 -4.08 -14.19
N GLY A 373 15.02 -3.45 -13.11
CA GLY A 373 15.44 -3.76 -11.76
C GLY A 373 14.83 -5.04 -11.24
N ASN A 374 15.45 -5.63 -10.21
CA ASN A 374 14.94 -6.82 -9.54
C ASN A 374 15.07 -6.67 -8.02
N ILE A 375 13.98 -6.28 -7.39
CA ILE A 375 13.90 -6.10 -5.93
C ILE A 375 14.17 -7.41 -5.15
N THR A 376 13.98 -8.58 -5.77
CA THR A 376 14.25 -9.89 -5.12
C THR A 376 15.74 -10.17 -4.92
N GLU A 377 16.63 -9.35 -5.49
CA GLU A 377 18.07 -9.42 -5.22
C GLU A 377 18.44 -8.86 -3.83
N PHE A 378 17.57 -8.03 -3.23
CA PHE A 378 17.74 -7.44 -1.90
C PHE A 378 17.15 -8.35 -0.82
N LYS A 379 17.76 -9.52 -0.64
CA LYS A 379 17.22 -10.55 0.28
C LYS A 379 17.42 -10.19 1.75
N GLY A 380 16.41 -10.46 2.58
CA GLY A 380 16.51 -10.30 4.03
C GLY A 380 16.42 -8.85 4.53
N PHE A 381 15.94 -7.93 3.69
CA PHE A 381 15.80 -6.52 4.04
C PHE A 381 14.61 -6.29 4.99
N ASP A 382 14.73 -5.30 5.87
CA ASP A 382 13.68 -4.98 6.83
C ASP A 382 12.48 -4.30 6.15
N LEU A 383 12.73 -3.48 5.13
CA LEU A 383 11.70 -2.81 4.34
C LEU A 383 12.05 -2.83 2.85
N ILE A 384 11.08 -3.21 2.02
CA ILE A 384 11.12 -3.01 0.56
C ILE A 384 9.86 -2.30 0.08
N THR A 385 9.99 -1.43 -0.93
CA THR A 385 8.87 -0.59 -1.39
C THR A 385 8.55 -0.66 -2.90
N PRO A 386 8.59 -1.81 -3.58
CA PRO A 386 8.38 -1.87 -5.04
C PRO A 386 6.97 -1.41 -5.43
N ASN A 387 6.80 -0.96 -6.67
CA ASN A 387 5.47 -0.81 -7.29
C ASN A 387 4.98 -2.12 -7.94
N GLU A 388 3.70 -2.16 -8.32
CA GLU A 388 3.12 -3.36 -8.96
C GLU A 388 3.89 -3.80 -10.21
N ARG A 389 4.36 -2.86 -11.04
CA ARG A 389 5.11 -3.17 -12.27
C ARG A 389 6.45 -3.82 -11.95
N GLU A 390 7.16 -3.31 -10.94
CA GLU A 390 8.42 -3.85 -10.42
C GLU A 390 8.22 -5.24 -9.83
N ALA A 391 7.19 -5.43 -9.01
CA ALA A 391 6.85 -6.72 -8.43
C ALA A 391 6.55 -7.79 -9.48
N ARG A 392 5.68 -7.47 -10.44
CA ARG A 392 5.32 -8.36 -11.56
C ARG A 392 6.53 -8.73 -12.40
N PHE A 393 7.38 -7.74 -12.70
CA PHE A 393 8.61 -8.00 -13.42
C PHE A 393 9.55 -8.93 -12.65
N ALA A 394 9.80 -8.63 -11.38
CA ALA A 394 10.73 -9.38 -10.53
C ALA A 394 10.32 -10.86 -10.35
N LEU A 395 9.02 -11.13 -10.34
CA LEU A 395 8.45 -12.48 -10.19
C LEU A 395 8.11 -13.17 -11.51
N ALA A 396 8.27 -12.48 -12.65
CA ALA A 396 7.76 -12.92 -13.95
C ALA A 396 6.25 -13.28 -13.91
N ASP A 397 5.45 -12.49 -13.20
CA ASP A 397 4.01 -12.71 -12.98
C ASP A 397 3.15 -11.70 -13.74
N GLN A 398 2.28 -12.20 -14.63
CA GLN A 398 1.39 -11.36 -15.44
C GLN A 398 -0.07 -11.37 -14.94
N ASP A 399 -0.49 -12.46 -14.30
CA ASP A 399 -1.91 -12.81 -14.16
C ASP A 399 -2.41 -12.80 -12.72
N SER A 400 -1.51 -12.90 -11.73
CA SER A 400 -1.94 -13.04 -10.34
C SER A 400 -2.61 -11.78 -9.81
N GLY A 401 -3.53 -11.99 -8.87
CA GLY A 401 -4.07 -10.92 -8.04
C GLY A 401 -2.97 -10.23 -7.21
N VAL A 402 -3.23 -9.00 -6.79
CA VAL A 402 -2.25 -8.17 -6.05
C VAL A 402 -1.79 -8.83 -4.74
N ARG A 403 -2.69 -9.50 -4.02
CA ARG A 403 -2.35 -10.17 -2.75
C ARG A 403 -1.46 -11.40 -2.95
N PRO A 404 -1.80 -12.39 -3.82
CA PRO A 404 -0.86 -13.47 -4.16
C PRO A 404 0.49 -12.99 -4.69
N LEU A 405 0.50 -11.93 -5.50
CA LEU A 405 1.74 -11.30 -5.98
C LEU A 405 2.58 -10.77 -4.81
N ALA A 406 1.95 -10.08 -3.85
CA ALA A 406 2.63 -9.56 -2.67
C ALA A 406 3.14 -10.67 -1.74
N SER A 407 2.36 -11.74 -1.53
CA SER A 407 2.80 -12.92 -0.76
C SER A 407 4.04 -13.55 -1.38
N LEU A 408 3.98 -13.86 -2.67
CA LEU A 408 5.10 -14.45 -3.39
C LEU A 408 6.35 -13.54 -3.35
N LEU A 409 6.16 -12.22 -3.47
CA LEU A 409 7.26 -11.26 -3.43
C LEU A 409 7.90 -11.19 -2.04
N TYR A 410 7.06 -11.12 -1.00
CA TYR A 410 7.49 -11.13 0.39
C TYR A 410 8.35 -12.36 0.70
N ASP A 411 7.86 -13.55 0.30
CA ASP A 411 8.56 -14.82 0.54
C ASP A 411 9.86 -14.93 -0.27
N THR A 412 9.84 -14.47 -1.53
CA THR A 412 11.01 -14.53 -2.42
C THR A 412 12.12 -13.57 -1.99
N ALA A 413 11.74 -12.35 -1.57
CA ALA A 413 12.68 -11.35 -1.05
C ALA A 413 13.06 -11.61 0.41
N GLN A 414 12.30 -12.44 1.14
CA GLN A 414 12.51 -12.71 2.57
C GLN A 414 12.58 -11.43 3.41
N CYS A 415 11.79 -10.42 3.04
CA CYS A 415 11.75 -9.14 3.75
C CYS A 415 10.91 -9.21 5.04
N LYS A 416 11.03 -8.23 5.94
CA LYS A 416 10.17 -8.13 7.14
C LYS A 416 8.91 -7.29 6.91
N LEU A 417 9.01 -6.28 6.05
CA LEU A 417 7.91 -5.44 5.62
C LEU A 417 8.01 -5.16 4.13
N LEU A 418 6.97 -5.50 3.38
CA LEU A 418 6.78 -5.13 1.99
C LEU A 418 5.70 -4.05 1.93
N ILE A 419 5.99 -2.88 1.37
CA ILE A 419 4.98 -1.87 1.01
C ILE A 419 4.86 -1.83 -0.51
N LEU A 420 3.85 -2.50 -1.06
CA LEU A 420 3.61 -2.56 -2.49
C LEU A 420 2.86 -1.30 -2.97
N LYS A 421 3.52 -0.47 -3.79
CA LYS A 421 2.96 0.77 -4.34
C LYS A 421 1.96 0.47 -5.47
N LEU A 422 0.73 0.96 -5.35
CA LEU A 422 -0.37 0.69 -6.30
C LEU A 422 -0.85 1.93 -7.06
N GLY A 423 -0.09 3.03 -7.00
CA GLY A 423 -0.40 4.31 -7.65
C GLY A 423 -1.56 5.04 -6.97
N ALA A 424 -2.53 5.53 -7.75
CA ALA A 424 -3.72 6.21 -7.22
C ALA A 424 -4.58 5.33 -6.27
N ARG A 425 -4.34 4.01 -6.23
CA ARG A 425 -4.99 3.08 -5.29
C ARG A 425 -4.33 3.04 -3.90
N GLY A 426 -3.28 3.82 -3.68
CA GLY A 426 -2.51 3.79 -2.43
C GLY A 426 -1.51 2.64 -2.40
N VAL A 427 -1.47 1.91 -1.28
CA VAL A 427 -0.48 0.86 -1.01
C VAL A 427 -1.09 -0.37 -0.35
N LEU A 428 -0.51 -1.54 -0.63
CA LEU A 428 -0.77 -2.78 0.09
C LEU A 428 0.49 -3.20 0.84
N ALA A 429 0.41 -3.30 2.17
CA ALA A 429 1.52 -3.71 3.01
C ALA A 429 1.39 -5.18 3.43
N CYS A 430 2.51 -5.91 3.45
CA CYS A 430 2.64 -7.28 3.93
C CYS A 430 3.73 -7.34 5.00
N ARG A 431 3.43 -7.89 6.19
CA ARG A 431 4.32 -7.86 7.37
C ARG A 431 4.60 -9.21 8.03
N THR A 432 4.11 -10.31 7.46
CA THR A 432 4.35 -11.66 7.98
C THR A 432 4.28 -12.70 6.86
N ALA A 433 5.01 -13.81 7.05
CA ALA A 433 4.97 -14.97 6.15
C ALA A 433 3.71 -15.84 6.36
N ASP A 434 3.00 -15.65 7.48
CA ASP A 434 1.68 -16.28 7.66
C ASP A 434 0.63 -15.46 6.93
N HIS A 435 0.53 -15.67 5.61
CA HIS A 435 -0.36 -14.93 4.71
C HIS A 435 -1.87 -15.13 5.00
N GLU A 436 -2.20 -16.10 5.85
CA GLU A 436 -3.54 -16.42 6.30
C GLU A 436 -3.94 -15.69 7.59
N ALA A 437 -2.96 -15.18 8.35
CA ALA A 437 -3.23 -14.40 9.55
C ALA A 437 -4.02 -13.13 9.19
N LEU A 438 -5.01 -12.80 10.02
CA LEU A 438 -5.88 -11.64 9.81
C LEU A 438 -5.12 -10.31 9.70
N ASP A 439 -3.92 -10.21 10.29
CA ASP A 439 -3.08 -9.03 10.31
C ASP A 439 -1.93 -9.09 9.29
N SER A 440 -1.88 -10.12 8.44
CA SER A 440 -0.78 -10.31 7.49
C SER A 440 -0.65 -9.21 6.47
N PHE A 441 -1.79 -8.68 6.03
CA PHE A 441 -1.90 -7.58 5.08
C PHE A 441 -2.72 -6.44 5.64
N PHE A 442 -2.41 -5.23 5.19
CA PHE A 442 -3.30 -4.09 5.33
C PHE A 442 -3.15 -3.14 4.14
N VAL A 443 -4.17 -2.31 3.92
CA VAL A 443 -4.23 -1.38 2.79
C VAL A 443 -4.36 0.03 3.33
N VAL A 444 -3.64 0.96 2.70
CA VAL A 444 -3.78 2.40 2.93
C VAL A 444 -4.08 3.03 1.58
N ASP A 445 -5.25 3.66 1.46
CA ASP A 445 -5.65 4.39 0.27
C ASP A 445 -4.76 5.64 0.04
N SER A 446 -4.79 6.20 -1.17
CA SER A 446 -4.04 7.42 -1.49
C SER A 446 -4.58 8.63 -0.73
N PHE A 447 -3.69 9.44 -0.15
CA PHE A 447 -4.01 10.73 0.47
C PHE A 447 -3.90 11.92 -0.48
N ALA A 448 -3.64 11.66 -1.77
CA ALA A 448 -3.47 12.70 -2.78
C ALA A 448 -4.83 13.22 -3.25
N ASP A 449 -5.00 14.53 -3.19
CA ASP A 449 -6.24 15.21 -3.59
C ASP A 449 -6.23 15.57 -5.08
N THR A 450 -5.20 16.31 -5.48
CA THR A 450 -4.98 16.74 -6.86
C THR A 450 -3.56 16.36 -7.24
N VAL A 451 -3.43 15.40 -8.16
CA VAL A 451 -2.11 14.99 -8.65
C VAL A 451 -1.65 15.99 -9.70
N VAL A 452 -0.55 16.69 -9.41
CA VAL A 452 0.14 17.62 -10.31
C VAL A 452 1.26 16.89 -11.05
N ASP A 453 2.23 16.32 -10.32
CA ASP A 453 3.29 15.48 -10.89
C ASP A 453 3.54 14.25 -10.00
N PRO A 454 3.28 13.01 -10.46
CA PRO A 454 3.50 11.80 -9.67
C PRO A 454 4.99 11.38 -9.58
N VAL A 455 5.90 12.08 -10.24
CA VAL A 455 7.35 11.82 -10.17
C VAL A 455 7.84 12.06 -8.74
N GLY A 456 8.73 11.20 -8.22
CA GLY A 456 9.31 11.35 -6.88
C GLY A 456 8.43 10.85 -5.71
N ALA A 457 7.13 10.61 -5.92
CA ALA A 457 6.22 10.15 -4.87
C ALA A 457 6.65 8.84 -4.19
N GLY A 458 7.24 7.92 -4.97
CA GLY A 458 7.82 6.68 -4.46
C GLY A 458 9.05 6.91 -3.58
N ASP A 459 9.86 7.92 -3.90
CA ASP A 459 11.07 8.29 -3.17
C ASP A 459 10.72 8.95 -1.83
N ALA A 460 9.69 9.82 -1.81
CA ALA A 460 9.11 10.37 -0.59
C ALA A 460 8.51 9.29 0.31
N LEU A 461 7.79 8.31 -0.27
CA LEU A 461 7.24 7.17 0.46
C LEU A 461 8.35 6.36 1.14
N LEU A 462 9.39 6.00 0.39
CA LEU A 462 10.54 5.25 0.89
C LEU A 462 11.21 6.00 2.05
N ALA A 463 11.43 7.31 1.88
CA ALA A 463 12.09 8.15 2.89
C ALA A 463 11.32 8.18 4.21
N TYR A 464 10.03 8.53 4.17
CA TYR A 464 9.23 8.68 5.38
C TYR A 464 8.85 7.33 6.02
N SER A 465 8.65 6.28 5.22
CA SER A 465 8.45 4.93 5.76
C SER A 465 9.68 4.44 6.53
N THR A 466 10.88 4.70 5.99
CA THR A 466 12.15 4.34 6.65
C THR A 466 12.31 5.07 7.98
N LEU A 467 12.14 6.39 7.98
CA LEU A 467 12.31 7.19 9.20
C LEU A 467 11.24 6.86 10.25
N ALA A 468 10.00 6.58 9.85
CA ALA A 468 8.95 6.15 10.76
C ALA A 468 9.24 4.79 11.39
N MET A 469 9.77 3.84 10.62
CA MET A 469 10.24 2.55 11.14
C MET A 469 11.36 2.75 12.18
N LEU A 470 12.32 3.64 11.93
CA LEU A 470 13.38 3.98 12.89
C LEU A 470 12.88 4.72 14.15
N ALA A 471 11.81 5.51 14.01
CA ALA A 471 11.29 6.35 15.08
C ALA A 471 10.33 5.60 16.02
N GLY A 472 9.53 4.67 15.49
CA GLY A 472 8.46 4.00 16.24
C GLY A 472 8.34 2.49 16.04
N GLY A 473 8.99 1.90 15.02
CA GLY A 473 8.94 0.45 14.77
C GLY A 473 7.58 -0.12 14.37
N ASN A 474 6.56 0.72 14.17
CA ASN A 474 5.21 0.29 13.82
C ASN A 474 5.00 0.37 12.30
N ALA A 475 4.79 -0.79 11.67
CA ALA A 475 4.59 -0.90 10.22
C ALA A 475 3.38 -0.10 9.72
N VAL A 476 2.30 0.00 10.50
CA VAL A 476 1.09 0.74 10.12
C VAL A 476 1.39 2.24 10.11
N VAL A 477 2.02 2.75 11.17
CA VAL A 477 2.45 4.16 11.23
C VAL A 477 3.40 4.50 10.08
N ALA A 478 4.39 3.64 9.83
CA ALA A 478 5.34 3.83 8.74
C ALA A 478 4.67 3.89 7.38
N THR A 479 3.72 2.99 7.12
CA THR A 479 2.97 2.95 5.86
C THR A 479 2.07 4.18 5.70
N ILE A 480 1.39 4.62 6.76
CA ILE A 480 0.53 5.82 6.72
C ILE A 480 1.38 7.07 6.45
N LEU A 481 2.45 7.30 7.22
CA LEU A 481 3.30 8.48 7.05
C LEU A 481 4.02 8.47 5.69
N GLY A 482 4.49 7.30 5.22
CA GLY A 482 5.04 7.15 3.88
C GLY A 482 4.02 7.49 2.78
N SER A 483 2.79 7.01 2.91
CA SER A 483 1.73 7.29 1.95
C SER A 483 1.26 8.76 1.98
N MET A 484 1.28 9.41 3.15
CA MET A 484 1.03 10.85 3.27
C MET A 484 2.15 11.67 2.62
N ALA A 485 3.41 11.27 2.80
CA ALA A 485 4.55 11.91 2.14
C ALA A 485 4.47 11.79 0.61
N ALA A 486 4.11 10.61 0.10
CA ALA A 486 3.89 10.41 -1.33
C ALA A 486 2.79 11.32 -1.88
N ALA A 487 1.71 11.52 -1.12
CA ALA A 487 0.63 12.43 -1.50
C ALA A 487 1.08 13.88 -1.51
N CYS A 488 1.85 14.32 -0.49
CA CYS A 488 2.42 15.66 -0.46
C CYS A 488 3.32 15.91 -1.68
N GLU A 489 4.17 14.95 -2.06
CA GLU A 489 5.05 15.10 -3.23
C GLU A 489 4.23 15.25 -4.53
N CYS A 490 3.22 14.40 -4.72
CA CYS A 490 2.38 14.40 -5.92
C CYS A 490 1.58 15.70 -6.15
N GLU A 491 1.36 16.50 -5.10
CA GLU A 491 0.49 17.68 -5.12
C GLU A 491 1.21 18.96 -5.52
N PHE A 492 2.54 18.92 -5.65
CA PHE A 492 3.36 20.05 -6.11
C PHE A 492 4.05 19.71 -7.43
N ASP A 493 4.44 20.75 -8.18
CA ASP A 493 5.24 20.57 -9.39
C ASP A 493 6.74 20.53 -9.03
N GLY A 494 7.43 19.49 -9.50
CA GLY A 494 8.86 19.26 -9.28
C GLY A 494 9.22 18.51 -8.00
N ASN A 495 10.50 18.14 -7.89
CA ASN A 495 11.05 17.34 -6.79
C ASN A 495 11.36 18.20 -5.55
N ILE A 496 10.33 18.76 -4.90
CA ILE A 496 10.46 19.60 -3.71
C ILE A 496 10.49 18.70 -2.46
N PRO A 497 11.58 18.69 -1.66
CA PRO A 497 11.64 17.81 -0.51
C PRO A 497 10.49 18.02 0.49
N VAL A 498 9.67 16.98 0.67
CA VAL A 498 8.62 16.98 1.70
C VAL A 498 9.18 17.23 3.09
N THR A 499 8.57 18.19 3.82
CA THR A 499 8.95 18.57 5.19
C THR A 499 7.97 18.01 6.24
N PRO A 500 8.36 17.96 7.53
CA PRO A 500 7.45 17.58 8.61
C PRO A 500 6.21 18.48 8.68
N GLN A 501 6.33 19.76 8.32
CA GLN A 501 5.20 20.69 8.29
C GLN A 501 4.16 20.29 7.23
N HIS A 502 4.60 19.79 6.06
CA HIS A 502 3.69 19.29 5.03
C HIS A 502 2.89 18.08 5.55
N LEU A 503 3.57 17.12 6.20
CA LEU A 503 2.90 15.96 6.78
C LEU A 503 1.98 16.36 7.94
N MET A 504 2.38 17.29 8.80
CA MET A 504 1.54 17.77 9.91
C MET A 504 0.24 18.36 9.38
N ALA A 505 0.31 19.21 8.35
CA ALA A 505 -0.88 19.77 7.71
C ALA A 505 -1.79 18.69 7.11
N LYS A 506 -1.21 17.64 6.51
CA LYS A 506 -1.97 16.49 5.97
C LYS A 506 -2.62 15.67 7.08
N ILE A 507 -1.92 15.40 8.18
CA ILE A 507 -2.46 14.73 9.38
C ILE A 507 -3.64 15.52 9.94
N ASP A 508 -3.46 16.83 10.14
CA ASP A 508 -4.51 17.71 10.70
C ASP A 508 -5.75 17.74 9.82
N ARG A 509 -5.55 17.75 8.50
CA ARG A 509 -6.66 17.71 7.55
C ARG A 509 -7.43 16.38 7.63
N VAL A 510 -6.74 15.25 7.56
CA VAL A 510 -7.37 13.92 7.63
C VAL A 510 -8.07 13.72 8.99
N GLU A 511 -7.49 14.24 10.08
CA GLU A 511 -8.14 14.21 11.39
C GLU A 511 -9.40 15.07 11.46
N ARG A 512 -9.42 16.26 10.85
CA ARG A 512 -10.65 17.08 10.76
C ARG A 512 -11.75 16.37 9.99
N GLU A 513 -11.39 15.76 8.86
CA GLU A 513 -12.32 14.94 8.06
C GLU A 513 -12.86 13.77 8.90
N ALA A 514 -12.02 13.09 9.69
CA ALA A 514 -12.42 12.02 10.61
C ALA A 514 -13.38 12.49 11.72
N ARG A 515 -13.29 13.76 12.11
CA ARG A 515 -14.12 14.35 13.17
C ARG A 515 -15.39 15.03 12.64
N PHE A 516 -15.63 15.01 11.33
CA PHE A 516 -16.71 15.75 10.66
C PHE A 516 -16.66 17.27 10.93
N GLU A 517 -15.45 17.82 11.10
CA GLU A 517 -15.24 19.25 11.27
C GLU A 517 -15.13 19.92 9.88
N GLU A 518 -15.91 20.98 9.61
CA GLU A 518 -15.86 21.70 8.32
C GLU A 518 -14.46 22.27 8.06
N ASN A 519 -13.99 22.17 6.80
CA ASN A 519 -12.75 22.84 6.40
C ASN A 519 -12.92 24.36 6.53
N PRO A 520 -11.95 25.08 7.15
CA PRO A 520 -11.95 26.54 7.08
C PRO A 520 -11.88 26.97 5.60
N ALA A 521 -12.77 27.87 5.23
CA ALA A 521 -12.94 28.41 3.88
C ALA A 521 -11.70 29.14 3.34
#